data_AF-A0A3D1GDS7-F1
#
_entry.id   AF-A0A3D1GDS7-F1
#
_cell.length_a   1.000
_cell.length_b   1.000
_cell.length_c   1.000
_cell.angle_alpha   90.00
_cell.angle_beta   90.00
_cell.angle_gamma   90.00
#
_symmetry.space_group_name_H-M   'P 1'
#
loop_
_entity.id
_entity.type
_entity.pdbx_description
1 polymer ?
#
loop_
_entity_poly.entity_id
_entity_poly.type
_entity_poly.pdbx_seq_one_letter_code
_entity_poly.pdbx_strand_id
1 'polypeptide(L)'
;MSALIFSLFIFVLASFIGFELIAKVPPTLHTPLMSGANAISGITIVGALIVAGSTGSEFGKWIGFVAIIFATINVVGGFMVTDRMLEMFKKKEDDK
;
A
#
# COMPACT_ATOMS: atom_id res chain seq x y z
N MET A 1 -9.55 -25.75 11.63
CA MET A 1 -10.09 -24.40 11.34
C MET A 1 -10.36 -24.33 9.84
N SER A 2 -11.53 -23.91 9.36
CA SER A 2 -11.74 -23.71 7.92
C SER A 2 -10.91 -22.51 7.43
N ALA A 3 -10.48 -22.52 6.15
CA ALA A 3 -9.65 -21.44 5.59
C ALA A 3 -10.32 -20.06 5.71
N LEU A 4 -11.64 -20.00 5.62
CA LEU A 4 -12.43 -18.79 5.85
C LEU A 4 -12.31 -18.29 7.29
N ILE A 5 -12.50 -19.16 8.28
CA ILE A 5 -12.39 -18.79 9.71
C ILE A 5 -10.96 -18.32 10.02
N PHE A 6 -9.94 -18.98 9.45
CA PHE A 6 -8.55 -18.57 9.61
C PHE A 6 -8.28 -17.18 8.99
N SER A 7 -8.78 -16.91 7.79
CA SER A 7 -8.63 -15.60 7.12
C SER A 7 -9.36 -14.48 7.85
N LEU A 8 -10.57 -14.77 8.38
CA LEU A 8 -11.32 -13.84 9.21
C LEU A 8 -10.58 -13.52 10.50
N PHE A 9 -9.96 -14.52 11.13
CA PHE A 9 -9.15 -14.31 12.32
C PHE A 9 -7.97 -13.36 12.04
N ILE A 10 -7.25 -13.57 10.94
CA ILE A 10 -6.18 -12.66 10.49
C ILE A 10 -6.73 -11.26 10.22
N PHE A 11 -7.83 -11.15 9.49
CA PHE A 11 -8.45 -9.87 9.14
C PHE A 11 -8.83 -9.04 10.38
N VAL A 12 -9.47 -9.67 11.36
CA VAL A 12 -9.88 -9.01 12.61
C VAL A 12 -8.67 -8.55 13.40
N LEU A 13 -7.68 -9.44 13.63
CA LEU A 13 -6.48 -9.07 14.38
C LEU A 13 -5.65 -8.00 13.68
N ALA A 14 -5.48 -8.08 12.36
CA ALA A 14 -4.77 -7.06 11.59
C ALA A 14 -5.47 -5.70 11.67
N SER A 15 -6.80 -5.67 11.68
CA SER A 15 -7.59 -4.43 11.83
C SER A 15 -7.36 -3.79 13.20
N PHE A 16 -7.35 -4.58 14.28
CA PHE A 16 -7.02 -4.09 15.62
C PHE A 16 -5.60 -3.54 15.72
N ILE A 17 -4.63 -4.24 15.13
CA ILE A 17 -3.23 -3.77 15.08
C ILE A 17 -3.15 -2.45 14.31
N GLY A 18 -3.82 -2.34 13.16
CA GLY A 18 -3.87 -1.10 12.38
C GLY A 18 -4.41 0.09 13.19
N PHE A 19 -5.49 -0.12 13.92
CA PHE A 19 -6.06 0.91 14.81
C PHE A 19 -5.08 1.36 15.90
N GLU A 20 -4.51 0.40 16.62
CA GLU A 20 -3.59 0.68 17.75
C GLU A 20 -2.30 1.37 17.30
N LEU A 21 -1.80 1.04 16.10
CA LEU A 21 -0.62 1.68 15.53
C LEU A 21 -0.91 3.14 15.13
N ILE A 22 -2.03 3.40 14.44
CA ILE A 22 -2.39 4.75 14.00
C ILE A 22 -2.68 5.67 15.19
N ALA A 23 -3.31 5.15 16.24
CA ALA A 23 -3.63 5.91 17.46
C ALA A 23 -2.38 6.48 18.17
N LYS A 24 -1.19 5.94 17.90
CA LYS A 24 0.08 6.35 18.52
C LYS A 24 0.94 7.26 17.64
N VAL A 25 0.46 7.61 16.44
CA VAL A 25 1.20 8.51 15.54
C VAL A 25 1.01 9.96 16.00
N PRO A 26 2.09 10.77 16.13
CA PRO A 26 1.95 12.18 16.47
C PRO A 26 1.25 12.97 15.35
N PRO A 27 0.51 14.04 15.66
CA PRO A 27 -0.24 14.83 14.66
C PRO A 27 0.60 15.35 13.49
N THR A 28 1.88 15.64 13.73
CA THR A 28 2.82 16.11 12.71
C THR A 28 3.05 15.10 11.58
N LEU A 29 2.83 13.81 11.84
CA LEU A 29 3.03 12.74 10.87
C LEU A 29 1.73 12.27 10.20
N HIS A 30 0.57 12.87 10.48
CA HIS A 30 -0.70 12.41 9.88
C HIS A 30 -0.71 12.51 8.34
N THR A 31 -0.14 13.57 7.77
CA THR A 31 -0.07 13.74 6.32
C THR A 31 0.91 12.76 5.66
N PRO A 32 2.17 12.60 6.15
CA PRO A 32 3.03 11.51 5.71
C PRO A 32 2.42 10.11 5.89
N LEU A 33 1.71 9.88 7.00
CA LEU A 33 1.03 8.61 7.28
C LEU A 33 -0.07 8.34 6.26
N MET A 34 -0.88 9.34 5.92
CA MET A 34 -1.92 9.22 4.89
C MET A 34 -1.30 8.85 3.53
N SER A 35 -0.21 9.51 3.14
CA SER A 35 0.53 9.18 1.92
C SER A 35 1.11 7.77 1.96
N GLY A 36 1.70 7.38 3.10
CA GLY A 36 2.28 6.05 3.31
C GLY A 36 1.23 4.93 3.25
N ALA A 37 0.04 5.14 3.84
CA ALA A 37 -1.07 4.20 3.74
C ALA A 37 -1.55 4.03 2.30
N ASN A 38 -1.56 5.11 1.51
CA ASN A 38 -1.83 5.03 0.07
C ASN A 38 -0.75 4.23 -0.68
N ALA A 39 0.54 4.42 -0.36
CA ALA A 39 1.63 3.64 -0.95
C ALA A 39 1.51 2.13 -0.65
N ILE A 40 1.14 1.78 0.59
CA ILE A 40 0.93 0.39 1.03
C ILE A 40 -0.27 -0.25 0.30
N SER A 41 -1.31 0.53 -0.02
CA SER A 41 -2.44 0.05 -0.84
C SER A 41 -2.03 -0.42 -2.25
N GLY A 42 -0.82 -0.04 -2.69
CA GLY A 42 -0.17 -0.54 -3.90
C GLY A 42 0.04 -2.06 -3.93
N ILE A 43 -0.15 -2.78 -2.81
CA ILE A 43 -0.17 -4.26 -2.76
C ILE A 43 -1.18 -4.88 -3.76
N THR A 44 -2.17 -4.10 -4.20
CA THR A 44 -3.08 -4.44 -5.31
C THR A 44 -2.34 -4.92 -6.58
N ILE A 45 -1.07 -4.54 -6.78
CA ILE A 45 -0.23 -5.04 -7.87
C ILE A 45 -0.10 -6.56 -7.88
N VAL A 46 -0.08 -7.22 -6.71
CA VAL A 46 -0.02 -8.69 -6.60
C VAL A 46 -1.30 -9.30 -7.17
N GLY A 47 -2.46 -8.72 -6.84
CA GLY A 47 -3.74 -9.15 -7.41
C GLY A 47 -3.80 -8.93 -8.92
N ALA A 48 -3.34 -7.77 -9.39
CA ALA A 48 -3.29 -7.45 -10.82
C ALA A 48 -2.42 -8.45 -11.61
N LEU A 49 -1.25 -8.81 -11.08
CA LEU A 49 -0.35 -9.79 -11.69
C LEU A 49 -0.99 -11.19 -11.76
N ILE A 50 -1.63 -11.64 -10.68
CA ILE A 50 -2.31 -12.95 -10.63
C ILE A 50 -3.46 -13.00 -11.66
N VAL A 51 -4.29 -11.96 -11.71
CA VAL A 51 -5.43 -11.90 -12.65
C VAL A 51 -4.95 -11.80 -14.10
N ALA A 52 -3.97 -10.94 -14.38
CA ALA A 52 -3.41 -10.79 -15.71
C ALA A 52 -2.71 -12.08 -16.21
N GLY A 53 -2.05 -12.82 -15.30
CA GLY A 53 -1.36 -14.07 -15.62
C GLY A 53 -2.28 -15.29 -15.74
N SER A 54 -3.49 -15.25 -15.20
CA SER A 54 -4.42 -16.39 -15.18
C SER A 54 -5.56 -16.27 -16.19
N THR A 55 -5.74 -15.12 -16.84
CA THR A 55 -6.85 -14.89 -17.77
C THR A 55 -6.62 -15.54 -19.14
N GLY A 56 -7.57 -16.36 -19.57
CA GLY A 56 -7.59 -16.95 -20.92
C GLY A 56 -8.25 -16.06 -21.98
N SER A 57 -8.89 -14.97 -21.59
CA SER A 57 -9.62 -14.06 -22.49
C SER A 57 -8.71 -12.93 -22.99
N GLU A 58 -8.74 -12.64 -24.29
CA GLU A 58 -7.97 -11.54 -24.87
C GLU A 58 -8.36 -10.18 -24.29
N PHE A 59 -9.66 -9.98 -24.03
CA PHE A 59 -10.15 -8.78 -23.34
C PHE A 59 -9.65 -8.72 -21.89
N GLY A 60 -9.59 -9.88 -21.22
CA GLY A 60 -9.07 -9.99 -19.86
C GLY A 60 -7.59 -9.61 -19.77
N LYS A 61 -6.77 -9.96 -20.79
CA LYS A 61 -5.35 -9.58 -20.85
C LYS A 61 -5.18 -8.06 -20.93
N TRP A 62 -5.97 -7.37 -21.75
CA TRP A 62 -5.92 -5.92 -21.86
C TRP A 62 -6.33 -5.23 -20.56
N ILE A 63 -7.39 -5.70 -19.90
CA ILE A 63 -7.76 -5.19 -18.57
C ILE A 63 -6.65 -5.45 -17.55
N GLY A 64 -6.09 -6.67 -17.52
CA GLY A 64 -4.99 -7.02 -16.62
C GLY A 64 -3.76 -6.16 -16.83
N PHE A 65 -3.41 -5.87 -18.09
CA PHE A 65 -2.31 -4.96 -18.43
C PHE A 65 -2.54 -3.54 -17.89
N VAL A 66 -3.73 -2.98 -18.10
CA VAL A 66 -4.10 -1.65 -17.57
C VAL A 66 -4.11 -1.65 -16.04
N ALA A 67 -4.60 -2.73 -15.41
CA ALA A 67 -4.59 -2.88 -13.95
C ALA A 67 -3.16 -2.88 -13.38
N ILE A 68 -2.22 -3.56 -14.02
CA ILE A 68 -0.81 -3.55 -13.63
C ILE A 68 -0.22 -2.14 -13.74
N ILE A 69 -0.52 -1.40 -14.82
CA ILE A 69 -0.06 -0.02 -14.98
C ILE A 69 -0.55 0.86 -13.83
N PHE A 70 -1.85 0.83 -13.53
CA PHE A 70 -2.40 1.65 -12.44
C PHE A 70 -1.88 1.25 -11.06
N ALA A 71 -1.75 -0.06 -10.79
CA ALA A 71 -1.17 -0.53 -9.54
C ALA A 71 0.31 -0.11 -9.39
N THR A 72 1.07 -0.13 -10.50
CA THR A 72 2.45 0.34 -10.54
C THR A 72 2.55 1.84 -10.25
N ILE A 73 1.68 2.65 -10.86
CA ILE A 73 1.61 4.10 -10.60
C ILE A 73 1.29 4.36 -9.13
N ASN A 74 0.33 3.62 -8.55
CA ASN A 74 -0.05 3.77 -7.14
C ASN A 74 1.13 3.47 -6.19
N VAL A 75 1.80 2.33 -6.38
CA VAL A 75 2.91 1.93 -5.50
C VAL A 75 4.12 2.86 -5.65
N VAL A 76 4.57 3.12 -6.88
CA VAL A 76 5.76 3.95 -7.13
C VAL A 76 5.49 5.41 -6.74
N GLY A 77 4.36 5.97 -7.17
CA GLY A 77 3.99 7.34 -6.84
C GLY A 77 3.76 7.53 -5.34
N GLY A 78 3.08 6.58 -4.69
CA GLY A 78 2.85 6.61 -3.25
C GLY A 78 4.15 6.61 -2.45
N PHE A 79 5.10 5.72 -2.76
CA PHE A 79 6.39 5.68 -2.05
C PHE A 79 7.24 6.92 -2.33
N MET A 80 7.28 7.41 -3.58
CA MET A 80 8.04 8.62 -3.94
C MET A 80 7.53 9.87 -3.20
N VAL A 81 6.22 10.05 -3.12
CA VAL A 81 5.63 11.19 -2.40
C VAL A 81 5.85 11.06 -0.89
N THR A 82 5.68 9.86 -0.34
CA THR A 82 5.89 9.61 1.09
C THR A 82 7.34 9.87 1.49
N ASP A 83 8.31 9.44 0.69
CA ASP A 83 9.74 9.68 0.93
C ASP A 83 10.05 11.18 1.00
N ARG A 84 9.60 11.96 0.00
CA ARG A 84 9.72 13.43 0.00
C ARG A 84 9.08 14.09 1.21
N MET A 85 7.95 13.57 1.69
CA MET A 85 7.30 14.08 2.89
C MET A 85 8.13 13.81 4.15
N LEU A 86 8.73 12.62 4.25
CA LEU A 86 9.54 12.22 5.40
C LEU A 86 10.91 12.91 5.41
N GLU A 87 11.45 13.28 4.25
CA GLU A 87 12.69 14.09 4.16
C GLU A 87 12.58 15.42 4.90
N MET A 88 11.39 16.03 4.97
CA MET A 88 11.16 17.27 5.71
C MET A 88 11.38 17.14 7.23
N PHE A 89 11.40 15.92 7.76
CA PHE A 89 11.65 15.63 9.18
C PHE A 89 13.11 15.25 9.47
N LYS A 90 13.94 15.05 8.43
CA LYS A 90 15.38 14.86 8.62
C LYS A 90 15.98 16.18 9.11
N LYS A 91 16.69 16.14 10.23
CA LYS A 91 17.50 17.27 10.68
C LYS A 91 18.49 17.58 9.55
N LYS A 92 18.58 18.84 9.10
CA LYS A 92 19.68 19.26 8.23
C LYS A 92 20.97 18.84 8.92
N GLU A 93 21.80 18.04 8.27
CA GLU A 93 23.19 17.93 8.69
C GLU A 93 23.75 19.36 8.67
N ASP A 94 24.25 19.81 9.81
CA ASP A 94 25.01 21.05 9.87
C ASP A 94 26.24 20.81 8.99
N ASP A 95 26.20 21.33 7.76
CA ASP A 95 27.36 21.41 6.86
C ASP A 95 28.49 22.09 7.65
N LYS A 96 29.51 21.30 8.01
CA LYS A 96 30.80 21.79 8.47
C LYS A 96 31.72 22.01 7.28
#